data_AF-A0A179UPD7-F1
#
_entry.id   AF-A0A179UPD7-F1
#
_cell.length_a   1.000
_cell.length_b   1.000
_cell.length_c   1.000
_cell.angle_alpha   90.00
_cell.angle_beta   90.00
_cell.angle_gamma   90.00
#
_symmetry.space_group_name_H-M   'P 1'
#
loop_
_entity.id
_entity.type
_entity.pdbx_description
1 polymer ?
#
loop_
_entity_poly.entity_id
_entity_poly.type
_entity_poly.pdbx_seq_one_letter_code
_entity_poly.pdbx_strand_id
1 'polypeptide(L)'
;MPKLCAVVAYYPPRIPRPTGDFPSQLHLTIHLAGTQKFGGMNNCYTYLHAKPGFAELDNPEYDEISTRLAWSRTLACLLQGFEIHRDLEPVWERHIDMLYSRKDAMGAVQTMTEDSYVNFVPTMTGGFGSDELFRFYADYFIPGTPPSLNVRLISRTVGTNRIVDEMFVTFRHTHEIPWMLPGIPPTDKEVAIALVSIVTVRGNKLCHENVYWDQASVLVQLGLLDPKYVPAGFNGVARTNGNAKEGDDKSASDRNVDALPVVDAEGAWKVFDEESQQSNELIKDWR
;
A
#
# COMPACT_ATOMS: atom_id res chain seq x y z
N MET A 1 -1.32 -42.23 -10.48
CA MET A 1 -2.28 -42.52 -9.39
C MET A 1 -2.76 -41.19 -8.82
N PRO A 2 -4.04 -41.05 -8.43
CA PRO A 2 -4.50 -39.85 -7.75
C PRO A 2 -3.72 -39.64 -6.44
N LYS A 3 -3.39 -38.39 -6.12
CA LYS A 3 -2.61 -38.01 -4.94
C LYS A 3 -3.20 -36.74 -4.34
N LEU A 4 -3.23 -36.67 -3.00
CA LEU A 4 -3.51 -35.44 -2.28
C LEU A 4 -2.29 -34.50 -2.37
N CYS A 5 -2.48 -33.31 -2.96
CA CYS A 5 -1.40 -32.35 -3.23
C CYS A 5 -1.52 -31.05 -2.42
N ALA A 6 -2.72 -30.68 -1.97
CA ALA A 6 -2.95 -29.51 -1.12
C ALA A 6 -4.03 -29.78 -0.06
N VAL A 7 -3.87 -29.21 1.13
CA VAL A 7 -4.88 -29.15 2.20
C VAL A 7 -4.92 -27.74 2.75
N VAL A 8 -6.10 -27.14 2.71
CA VAL A 8 -6.37 -25.86 3.37
C VAL A 8 -7.43 -26.10 4.44
N ALA A 9 -7.12 -25.78 5.69
CA ALA A 9 -8.05 -25.91 6.79
C ALA A 9 -8.32 -24.54 7.43
N TYR A 10 -9.59 -24.24 7.64
CA TYR A 10 -10.03 -23.04 8.35
C TYR A 10 -10.57 -23.41 9.72
N TYR A 11 -10.10 -22.69 10.74
CA TYR A 11 -10.53 -22.77 12.15
C TYR A 11 -10.73 -24.20 12.68
N PRO A 12 -9.78 -25.15 12.46
CA PRO A 12 -9.92 -26.50 13.01
C PRO A 12 -10.01 -26.42 14.55
N PRO A 13 -10.89 -27.18 15.22
CA PRO A 13 -11.06 -27.09 16.68
C PRO A 13 -9.85 -27.61 17.47
N ARG A 14 -8.96 -28.35 16.81
CA ARG A 14 -7.69 -28.85 17.35
C ARG A 14 -6.71 -29.13 16.21
N ILE A 15 -5.41 -29.00 16.48
CA ILE A 15 -4.35 -29.49 15.59
C ILE A 15 -3.72 -30.72 16.25
N PRO A 16 -3.95 -31.94 15.74
CA PRO A 16 -3.33 -33.14 16.29
C PRO A 16 -1.81 -33.08 16.10
N ARG A 17 -1.06 -33.61 17.06
CA ARG A 17 0.39 -33.79 16.90
C ARG A 17 0.62 -34.88 15.84
N PRO A 18 1.30 -34.59 14.71
CA PRO A 18 1.55 -35.61 13.71
C PRO A 18 2.46 -36.69 14.29
N THR A 19 2.13 -37.97 14.05
CA THR A 19 2.93 -39.13 14.46
C THR A 19 4.05 -39.46 13.47
N GLY A 20 4.16 -38.71 12.37
CA GLY A 20 5.19 -38.84 11.34
C GLY A 20 5.17 -37.64 10.38
N ASP A 21 6.12 -37.59 9.46
CA ASP A 21 6.23 -36.48 8.50
C ASP A 21 5.14 -36.53 7.44
N PHE A 22 4.68 -35.35 7.02
CA PHE A 22 3.80 -35.23 5.86
C PHE A 22 4.59 -35.55 4.57
N PRO A 23 3.93 -36.07 3.52
CA PRO A 23 4.58 -36.22 2.21
C PRO A 23 5.18 -34.87 1.78
N SER A 24 6.43 -34.86 1.31
CA SER A 24 7.16 -33.63 0.95
C SER A 24 6.49 -32.79 -0.15
N GLN A 25 5.65 -33.43 -0.96
CA GLN A 25 4.87 -32.80 -2.03
C GLN A 25 3.44 -32.40 -1.60
N LEU A 26 3.09 -32.57 -0.32
CA LEU A 26 1.81 -32.13 0.22
C LEU A 26 1.95 -30.69 0.74
N HIS A 27 1.22 -29.77 0.13
CA HIS A 27 1.12 -28.41 0.63
C HIS A 27 0.00 -28.34 1.68
N LEU A 28 0.31 -27.78 2.84
CA LEU A 28 -0.64 -27.61 3.93
C LEU A 28 -0.72 -26.13 4.28
N THR A 29 -1.92 -25.63 4.57
CA THR A 29 -2.11 -24.30 5.17
C THR A 29 -3.28 -24.36 6.15
N ILE A 30 -3.07 -23.85 7.35
CA ILE A 30 -4.07 -23.82 8.41
C ILE A 30 -4.30 -22.37 8.83
N HIS A 31 -5.56 -21.93 8.77
CA HIS A 31 -5.99 -20.60 9.20
C HIS A 31 -6.65 -20.70 10.57
N LEU A 32 -6.14 -19.93 11.53
CA LEU A 32 -6.62 -19.90 12.91
C LEU A 32 -7.18 -18.52 13.23
N ALA A 33 -8.39 -18.47 13.77
CA ALA A 33 -8.92 -17.28 14.40
C ALA A 33 -8.09 -16.91 15.64
N GLY A 34 -7.99 -15.62 15.96
CA GLY A 34 -7.22 -15.12 17.10
C GLY A 34 -7.71 -15.65 18.45
N THR A 35 -8.99 -16.05 18.53
CA THR A 35 -9.56 -16.69 19.72
C THR A 35 -9.15 -18.15 19.91
N GLN A 36 -8.55 -18.80 18.91
CA GLN A 36 -8.05 -20.17 19.02
C GLN A 36 -6.70 -20.18 19.72
N LYS A 37 -6.72 -20.34 21.05
CA LYS A 37 -5.56 -20.28 21.95
C LYS A 37 -4.69 -21.55 21.91
N PHE A 38 -4.42 -22.07 20.72
CA PHE A 38 -3.43 -23.10 20.48
C PHE A 38 -2.61 -22.72 19.25
N GLY A 39 -1.29 -22.81 19.37
CA GLY A 39 -0.39 -22.64 18.24
C GLY A 39 -0.34 -23.91 17.40
N GLY A 40 -0.26 -23.75 16.09
CA GLY A 40 0.19 -24.81 15.21
C GLY A 40 1.69 -24.69 14.91
N MET A 41 2.31 -25.80 14.46
CA MET A 41 3.67 -25.80 13.90
C MET A 41 3.66 -25.09 12.52
N ASN A 42 4.69 -25.32 11.70
CA ASN A 42 4.80 -24.81 10.32
C ASN A 42 3.45 -24.81 9.56
N ASN A 43 3.24 -23.79 8.73
CA ASN A 43 2.05 -23.60 7.88
C ASN A 43 0.74 -23.22 8.60
N CYS A 44 0.81 -22.74 9.84
CA CYS A 44 -0.33 -22.19 10.56
C CYS A 44 -0.26 -20.66 10.62
N TYR A 45 -1.37 -20.01 10.30
CA TYR A 45 -1.49 -18.55 10.33
C TYR A 45 -2.63 -18.12 11.25
N THR A 46 -2.31 -17.25 12.21
CA THR A 46 -3.29 -16.72 13.17
C THR A 46 -3.70 -15.30 12.81
N TYR A 47 -5.00 -15.02 12.85
CA TYR A 47 -5.60 -13.73 12.55
C TYR A 47 -6.11 -13.08 13.84
N LEU A 48 -5.31 -12.19 14.42
CA LEU A 48 -5.47 -11.70 15.81
C LEU A 48 -6.87 -11.16 16.13
N HIS A 49 -7.50 -10.49 15.17
CA HIS A 49 -8.79 -9.83 15.34
C HIS A 49 -10.00 -10.68 14.91
N ALA A 50 -9.76 -11.89 14.41
CA ALA A 50 -10.79 -12.75 13.85
C ALA A 50 -11.34 -13.77 14.86
N LYS A 51 -12.60 -14.17 14.68
CA LYS A 51 -13.24 -15.33 15.34
C LYS A 51 -13.47 -16.47 14.33
N PRO A 52 -13.71 -17.72 14.78
CA PRO A 52 -14.09 -18.81 13.87
C PRO A 52 -15.31 -18.40 13.02
N GLY A 53 -15.29 -18.74 11.74
CA GLY A 53 -16.27 -18.24 10.77
C GLY A 53 -15.86 -16.96 10.04
N PHE A 54 -14.70 -16.36 10.36
CA PHE A 54 -14.31 -15.07 9.75
C PHE A 54 -14.22 -15.06 8.23
N ALA A 55 -14.03 -16.22 7.60
CA ALA A 55 -13.89 -16.37 6.15
C ALA A 55 -15.20 -16.79 5.45
N GLU A 56 -16.30 -16.88 6.17
CA GLU A 56 -17.62 -17.26 5.66
C GLU A 56 -18.47 -16.00 5.46
N LEU A 57 -18.79 -15.65 4.21
CA LEU A 57 -19.47 -14.39 3.86
C LEU A 57 -20.85 -14.21 4.52
N ASP A 58 -21.53 -15.32 4.80
CA ASP A 58 -22.86 -15.38 5.41
C ASP A 58 -22.82 -15.51 6.94
N ASN A 59 -21.62 -15.55 7.53
CA ASN A 59 -21.43 -15.69 8.97
C ASN A 59 -21.34 -14.32 9.65
N PRO A 60 -22.00 -14.10 10.82
CA PRO A 60 -21.88 -12.85 11.57
C PRO A 60 -20.45 -12.49 11.99
N GLU A 61 -19.55 -13.48 12.05
CA GLU A 61 -18.14 -13.28 12.39
C GLU A 61 -17.28 -12.94 11.17
N TYR A 62 -17.86 -12.81 9.97
CA TYR A 62 -17.15 -12.44 8.75
C TYR A 62 -16.29 -11.18 8.97
N ASP A 63 -15.01 -11.31 8.68
CA ASP A 63 -14.05 -10.22 8.74
C ASP A 63 -13.32 -10.14 7.40
N GLU A 64 -13.64 -9.12 6.61
CA GLU A 64 -13.10 -8.96 5.26
C GLU A 64 -11.57 -8.85 5.27
N ILE A 65 -11.00 -8.13 6.24
CA ILE A 65 -9.57 -7.86 6.33
C ILE A 65 -8.80 -9.18 6.53
N SER A 66 -9.18 -9.98 7.51
CA SER A 66 -8.58 -11.30 7.76
C SER A 66 -8.88 -12.26 6.63
N THR A 67 -10.09 -12.22 6.06
CA THR A 67 -10.48 -13.06 4.91
C THR A 67 -9.58 -12.81 3.71
N ARG A 68 -9.35 -11.55 3.34
CA ARG A 68 -8.50 -11.19 2.18
C ARG A 68 -7.08 -11.69 2.36
N LEU A 69 -6.53 -11.61 3.57
CA LEU A 69 -5.19 -12.12 3.86
C LEU A 69 -5.14 -13.65 3.86
N ALA A 70 -6.15 -14.32 4.45
CA ALA A 70 -6.28 -15.77 4.44
C ALA A 70 -6.47 -16.31 3.02
N TRP A 71 -7.23 -15.62 2.18
CA TRP A 71 -7.47 -15.96 0.80
C TRP A 71 -6.18 -16.00 -0.02
N SER A 72 -5.31 -14.99 0.07
CA SER A 72 -4.02 -14.99 -0.64
C SER A 72 -3.16 -16.20 -0.26
N ARG A 73 -3.15 -16.59 1.02
CA ARG A 73 -2.41 -17.77 1.52
C ARG A 73 -3.06 -19.09 1.07
N THR A 74 -4.38 -19.18 1.09
CA THR A 74 -5.15 -20.31 0.52
C THR A 74 -4.84 -20.50 -0.95
N LEU A 75 -4.90 -19.42 -1.72
CA LEU A 75 -4.57 -19.45 -3.14
C LEU A 75 -3.12 -19.89 -3.37
N ALA A 76 -2.16 -19.43 -2.56
CA ALA A 76 -0.77 -19.84 -2.67
C ALA A 76 -0.61 -21.35 -2.45
N CYS A 77 -1.23 -21.90 -1.41
CA CYS A 77 -1.22 -23.34 -1.12
C CYS A 77 -1.79 -24.17 -2.27
N LEU A 78 -2.93 -23.73 -2.83
CA LEU A 78 -3.57 -24.42 -3.96
C LEU A 78 -2.72 -24.33 -5.23
N LEU A 79 -2.23 -23.14 -5.60
CA LEU A 79 -1.39 -22.99 -6.78
C LEU A 79 -0.12 -23.85 -6.71
N GLN A 80 0.51 -23.93 -5.53
CA GLN A 80 1.67 -24.80 -5.32
C GLN A 80 1.30 -26.28 -5.46
N GLY A 81 0.26 -26.75 -4.77
CA GLY A 81 -0.14 -28.16 -4.84
C GLY A 81 -0.59 -28.62 -6.22
N PHE A 82 -1.19 -27.72 -7.02
CA PHE A 82 -1.58 -28.01 -8.39
C PHE A 82 -0.49 -27.66 -9.42
N GLU A 83 0.69 -27.19 -8.99
CA GLU A 83 1.79 -26.77 -9.87
C GLU A 83 1.35 -25.72 -10.92
N ILE A 84 0.44 -24.83 -10.52
CA ILE A 84 -0.09 -23.77 -11.39
C ILE A 84 0.76 -22.52 -11.20
N HIS A 85 1.48 -22.16 -12.26
CA HIS A 85 2.20 -20.89 -12.34
C HIS A 85 1.32 -19.82 -12.99
N ARG A 86 1.23 -18.65 -12.36
CA ARG A 86 0.54 -17.48 -12.91
C ARG A 86 1.51 -16.33 -13.04
N ASP A 87 1.52 -15.72 -14.21
CA ASP A 87 2.20 -14.47 -14.46
C ASP A 87 1.18 -13.33 -14.37
N LEU A 88 1.34 -12.46 -13.39
CA LEU A 88 0.43 -11.35 -13.13
C LEU A 88 0.85 -10.08 -13.88
N GLU A 89 2.12 -9.97 -14.28
CA GLU A 89 2.64 -8.74 -14.88
C GLU A 89 1.94 -8.38 -16.18
N PRO A 90 1.67 -9.31 -17.13
CA PRO A 90 0.95 -8.97 -18.35
C PRO A 90 -0.49 -8.47 -18.12
N VAL A 91 -1.10 -8.84 -16.99
CA VAL A 91 -2.43 -8.33 -16.62
C VAL A 91 -2.33 -6.87 -16.19
N TRP A 92 -1.30 -6.55 -15.40
CA TRP A 92 -1.05 -5.20 -14.91
C TRP A 92 -0.54 -4.26 -16.01
N GLU A 93 0.45 -4.69 -16.79
CA GLU A 93 0.99 -3.91 -17.92
C GLU A 93 -0.09 -3.56 -18.95
N ARG A 94 -1.05 -4.46 -19.18
CA ARG A 94 -2.21 -4.16 -20.04
C ARG A 94 -3.07 -3.04 -19.47
N HIS A 95 -3.32 -3.03 -18.16
CA HIS A 95 -4.11 -1.98 -17.52
C HIS A 95 -3.38 -0.63 -17.60
N ILE A 96 -2.08 -0.61 -17.31
CA ILE A 96 -1.22 0.57 -17.44
C ILE A 96 -1.22 1.10 -18.89
N ASP A 97 -1.12 0.23 -19.89
CA ASP A 97 -1.18 0.62 -21.31
C ASP A 97 -2.51 1.34 -21.65
N MET A 98 -3.64 0.88 -21.10
CA MET A 98 -4.93 1.54 -21.32
C MET A 98 -4.95 2.96 -20.74
N LEU A 99 -4.41 3.15 -19.53
CA LEU A 99 -4.45 4.44 -18.84
C LEU A 99 -3.49 5.47 -19.45
N TYR A 100 -2.26 5.08 -19.73
CA TYR A 100 -1.19 6.04 -20.05
C TYR A 100 -0.92 6.14 -21.55
N SER A 101 -0.78 5.00 -22.25
CA SER A 101 -0.43 4.98 -23.67
C SER A 101 -1.65 5.22 -24.55
N ARG A 102 -2.71 4.43 -24.33
CA ARG A 102 -3.93 4.46 -25.16
C ARG A 102 -4.91 5.54 -24.73
N LYS A 103 -4.86 5.93 -23.46
CA LYS A 103 -5.82 6.88 -22.87
C LYS A 103 -7.27 6.43 -23.07
N ASP A 104 -7.52 5.13 -22.88
CA ASP A 104 -8.82 4.47 -23.08
C ASP A 104 -9.42 4.07 -21.72
N ALA A 105 -10.30 4.91 -21.19
CA ALA A 105 -10.99 4.66 -19.93
C ALA A 105 -11.85 3.39 -19.96
N MET A 106 -12.53 3.12 -21.08
CA MET A 106 -13.38 1.92 -21.19
C MET A 106 -12.52 0.66 -21.27
N GLY A 107 -11.43 0.72 -22.06
CA GLY A 107 -10.43 -0.35 -22.10
C GLY A 107 -9.83 -0.64 -20.73
N ALA A 108 -9.52 0.39 -19.94
CA ALA A 108 -9.01 0.23 -18.57
C ALA A 108 -10.01 -0.49 -17.66
N VAL A 109 -11.29 -0.09 -17.67
CA VAL A 109 -12.34 -0.74 -16.87
C VAL A 109 -12.56 -2.20 -17.31
N GLN A 110 -12.40 -2.53 -18.59
CA GLN A 110 -12.53 -3.91 -19.08
C GLN A 110 -11.46 -4.87 -18.51
N THR A 111 -10.29 -4.35 -18.11
CA THR A 111 -9.25 -5.16 -17.43
C THR A 111 -9.54 -5.36 -15.94
N MET A 112 -10.64 -4.81 -15.43
CA MET A 112 -11.03 -4.83 -14.01
C MET A 112 -12.25 -5.74 -13.79
N THR A 113 -12.45 -6.22 -12.56
CA THR A 113 -13.69 -6.88 -12.14
C THR A 113 -14.81 -5.87 -11.90
N GLU A 114 -16.06 -6.33 -11.87
CA GLU A 114 -17.24 -5.46 -11.77
C GLU A 114 -17.32 -4.73 -10.41
N ASP A 115 -16.84 -5.37 -9.36
CA ASP A 115 -16.72 -4.92 -7.97
C ASP A 115 -15.34 -4.30 -7.66
N SER A 116 -14.59 -3.88 -8.69
CA SER A 116 -13.26 -3.32 -8.50
C SER A 116 -13.26 -2.04 -7.69
N TYR A 117 -12.18 -1.82 -6.95
CA TYR A 117 -11.97 -0.62 -6.15
C TYR A 117 -10.61 0.01 -6.46
N VAL A 118 -10.57 1.33 -6.61
CA VAL A 118 -9.33 2.11 -6.74
C VAL A 118 -9.36 3.25 -5.75
N ASN A 119 -8.26 3.45 -5.02
CA ASN A 119 -8.13 4.54 -4.07
C ASN A 119 -6.74 5.17 -4.11
N PHE A 120 -6.71 6.44 -4.50
CA PHE A 120 -5.58 7.35 -4.32
C PHE A 120 -5.65 7.89 -2.89
N VAL A 121 -4.98 7.18 -1.99
CA VAL A 121 -5.21 7.25 -0.54
C VAL A 121 -5.10 8.66 0.04
N PRO A 122 -4.08 9.47 -0.29
CA PRO A 122 -3.93 10.79 0.30
C PRO A 122 -5.05 11.80 -0.05
N THR A 123 -5.77 11.60 -1.15
CA THR A 123 -6.89 12.45 -1.57
C THR A 123 -8.24 11.75 -1.48
N MET A 124 -8.25 10.44 -1.21
CA MET A 124 -9.41 9.55 -1.30
C MET A 124 -10.16 9.64 -2.64
N THR A 125 -9.44 9.94 -3.73
CA THR A 125 -10.01 9.93 -5.08
C THR A 125 -9.93 8.53 -5.66
N GLY A 126 -10.73 8.24 -6.69
CA GLY A 126 -10.85 6.91 -7.29
C GLY A 126 -12.31 6.54 -7.49
N GLY A 127 -12.67 5.29 -7.23
CA GLY A 127 -14.05 4.82 -7.36
C GLY A 127 -14.25 3.36 -6.97
N PHE A 128 -15.51 2.98 -6.77
CA PHE A 128 -15.93 1.60 -6.55
C PHE A 128 -16.92 1.15 -7.62
N GLY A 129 -16.62 0.01 -8.23
CA GLY A 129 -17.41 -0.59 -9.30
C GLY A 129 -17.16 0.04 -10.68
N SER A 130 -17.64 -0.64 -11.73
CA SER A 130 -17.33 -0.27 -13.12
C SER A 130 -17.78 1.15 -13.51
N ASP A 131 -18.96 1.58 -13.06
CA ASP A 131 -19.52 2.89 -13.46
C ASP A 131 -18.73 4.06 -12.86
N GLU A 132 -18.42 4.00 -11.56
CA GLU A 132 -17.63 5.04 -10.89
C GLU A 132 -16.20 5.07 -11.43
N LEU A 133 -15.59 3.89 -11.64
CA LEU A 133 -14.23 3.81 -12.19
C LEU A 133 -14.16 4.32 -13.63
N PHE A 134 -15.16 4.01 -14.46
CA PHE A 134 -15.23 4.57 -15.81
C PHE A 134 -15.28 6.09 -15.77
N ARG A 135 -16.19 6.65 -14.95
CA ARG A 135 -16.29 8.10 -14.78
C ARG A 135 -14.99 8.71 -14.25
N PHE A 136 -14.39 8.10 -13.24
CA PHE A 136 -13.12 8.56 -12.68
C PHE A 136 -12.02 8.61 -13.74
N TYR A 137 -11.84 7.52 -14.50
CA TYR A 137 -10.81 7.47 -15.54
C TYR A 137 -11.09 8.43 -16.70
N ALA A 138 -12.33 8.48 -17.18
CA ALA A 138 -12.73 9.26 -18.35
C ALA A 138 -12.71 10.77 -18.08
N ASP A 139 -13.16 11.20 -16.90
CA ASP A 139 -13.41 12.63 -16.62
C ASP A 139 -12.29 13.28 -15.79
N TYR A 140 -11.62 12.52 -14.91
CA TYR A 140 -10.75 13.10 -13.87
C TYR A 140 -9.29 12.63 -13.95
N PHE A 141 -9.04 11.36 -14.27
CA PHE A 141 -7.69 10.80 -14.28
C PHE A 141 -6.97 11.05 -15.61
N ILE A 142 -7.50 10.54 -16.73
CA ILE A 142 -6.83 10.59 -18.03
C ILE A 142 -6.72 12.03 -18.55
N PRO A 143 -7.78 12.87 -18.53
CA PRO A 143 -7.67 14.26 -18.98
C PRO A 143 -6.89 15.15 -18.00
N GLY A 144 -6.96 14.85 -16.69
CA GLY A 144 -6.30 15.62 -15.63
C GLY A 144 -4.83 15.26 -15.44
N THR A 145 -4.30 14.28 -16.17
CA THR A 145 -2.88 13.91 -16.09
C THR A 145 -2.03 14.89 -16.90
N PRO A 146 -1.03 15.56 -16.29
CA PRO A 146 -0.22 16.56 -16.98
C PRO A 146 0.62 15.91 -18.10
N PRO A 147 0.81 16.58 -19.26
CA PRO A 147 1.63 16.06 -20.36
C PRO A 147 3.09 15.82 -19.98
N SER A 148 3.59 16.50 -18.94
CA SER A 148 4.94 16.35 -18.40
C SER A 148 5.08 15.21 -17.39
N LEU A 149 4.01 14.45 -17.11
CA LEU A 149 4.07 13.32 -16.20
C LEU A 149 5.11 12.30 -16.69
N ASN A 150 6.12 12.05 -15.86
CA ASN A 150 7.08 10.98 -16.03
C ASN A 150 6.95 10.01 -14.85
N VAL A 151 6.82 8.72 -15.17
CA VAL A 151 6.75 7.65 -14.18
C VAL A 151 7.90 6.70 -14.46
N ARG A 152 8.76 6.48 -13.47
CA ARG A 152 9.82 5.49 -13.51
C ARG A 152 9.60 4.43 -12.44
N LEU A 153 9.41 3.19 -12.87
CA LEU A 153 9.37 2.04 -11.96
C LEU A 153 10.75 1.86 -11.32
N ILE A 154 10.79 1.83 -9.99
CA ILE A 154 11.98 1.61 -9.17
C ILE A 154 12.07 0.15 -8.78
N SER A 155 10.99 -0.39 -8.23
CA SER A 155 10.91 -1.78 -7.83
C SER A 155 9.51 -2.34 -8.06
N ARG A 156 9.44 -3.66 -8.30
CA ARG A 156 8.20 -4.42 -8.40
C ARG A 156 8.31 -5.69 -7.57
N THR A 157 7.33 -5.91 -6.70
CA THR A 157 7.18 -7.15 -5.95
C THR A 157 5.91 -7.88 -6.40
N VAL A 158 6.08 -9.08 -6.95
CA VAL A 158 4.96 -9.95 -7.39
C VAL A 158 4.70 -11.02 -6.34
N GLY A 159 3.53 -10.98 -5.73
CA GLY A 159 3.01 -12.01 -4.84
C GLY A 159 2.07 -12.99 -5.55
N THR A 160 1.39 -13.83 -4.77
CA THR A 160 0.44 -14.84 -5.30
C THR A 160 -0.68 -14.25 -6.16
N ASN A 161 -1.19 -13.09 -5.76
CA ASN A 161 -2.29 -12.39 -6.44
C ASN A 161 -2.18 -10.87 -6.29
N ARG A 162 -1.00 -10.36 -5.96
CA ARG A 162 -0.76 -8.94 -5.74
C ARG A 162 0.51 -8.49 -6.44
N ILE A 163 0.50 -7.26 -6.91
CA ILE A 163 1.67 -6.56 -7.43
C ILE A 163 1.84 -5.30 -6.57
N VAL A 164 3.06 -5.04 -6.12
CA VAL A 164 3.44 -3.79 -5.46
C VAL A 164 4.49 -3.11 -6.32
N ASP A 165 4.13 -1.95 -6.86
CA ASP A 165 5.03 -1.13 -7.66
C ASP A 165 5.44 0.10 -6.86
N GLU A 166 6.74 0.32 -6.73
CA GLU A 166 7.34 1.55 -6.22
C GLU A 166 7.85 2.37 -7.39
N MET A 167 7.44 3.62 -7.47
CA MET A 167 7.66 4.48 -8.62
C MET A 167 8.22 5.84 -8.19
N PHE A 168 9.13 6.37 -8.98
CA PHE A 168 9.53 7.77 -8.93
C PHE A 168 8.73 8.52 -9.99
N VAL A 169 7.98 9.53 -9.55
CA VAL A 169 7.05 10.29 -10.40
C VAL A 169 7.46 11.75 -10.40
N THR A 170 7.56 12.35 -11.60
CA THR A 170 7.76 13.79 -11.75
C THR A 170 6.73 14.41 -12.68
N PHE A 171 6.38 15.66 -12.43
CA PHE A 171 5.54 16.45 -13.33
C PHE A 171 5.64 17.94 -13.01
N ARG A 172 5.23 18.76 -13.98
CA ARG A 172 5.00 20.20 -13.78
C ARG A 172 3.51 20.48 -13.61
N HIS A 173 3.14 21.17 -12.53
CA HIS A 173 1.74 21.48 -12.22
C HIS A 173 1.19 22.62 -13.08
N THR A 174 0.87 22.30 -14.34
CA THR A 174 0.45 23.24 -15.39
C THR A 174 -1.06 23.36 -15.56
N HIS A 175 -1.82 22.37 -15.05
CA HIS A 175 -3.27 22.24 -15.12
C HIS A 175 -3.75 21.63 -13.80
N GLU A 176 -5.05 21.71 -13.50
CA GLU A 176 -5.62 20.98 -12.37
C GLU A 176 -5.38 19.47 -12.53
N ILE A 177 -5.01 18.79 -11.44
CA ILE A 177 -4.77 17.35 -11.39
C ILE A 177 -5.75 16.73 -10.38
N PRO A 178 -7.02 16.44 -10.75
CA PRO A 178 -8.07 16.14 -9.77
C PRO A 178 -7.79 14.94 -8.86
N TRP A 179 -7.03 13.95 -9.35
CA TRP A 179 -6.72 12.74 -8.60
C TRP A 179 -5.63 12.96 -7.53
N MET A 180 -4.75 13.97 -7.68
CA MET A 180 -3.66 14.26 -6.73
C MET A 180 -3.83 15.59 -5.99
N LEU A 181 -4.41 16.59 -6.65
CA LEU A 181 -4.53 17.98 -6.23
C LEU A 181 -5.94 18.53 -6.54
N PRO A 182 -7.01 17.89 -6.03
CA PRO A 182 -8.37 18.31 -6.33
C PRO A 182 -8.61 19.77 -5.93
N GLY A 183 -9.07 20.59 -6.88
CA GLY A 183 -9.40 22.00 -6.66
C GLY A 183 -8.21 22.96 -6.55
N ILE A 184 -6.97 22.48 -6.77
CA ILE A 184 -5.79 23.35 -6.75
C ILE A 184 -5.50 23.84 -8.18
N PRO A 185 -5.46 25.17 -8.42
CA PRO A 185 -5.12 25.71 -9.73
C PRO A 185 -3.63 25.52 -10.05
N PRO A 186 -3.25 25.61 -11.33
CA PRO A 186 -1.85 25.50 -11.76
C PRO A 186 -0.92 26.41 -10.97
N THR A 187 0.17 25.84 -10.46
CA THR A 187 1.21 26.58 -9.74
C THR A 187 2.48 26.76 -10.57
N ASP A 188 2.57 26.07 -11.71
CA ASP A 188 3.70 26.07 -12.64
C ASP A 188 5.03 25.58 -12.03
N LYS A 189 4.95 24.89 -10.89
CA LYS A 189 6.09 24.28 -10.18
C LYS A 189 6.29 22.83 -10.58
N GLU A 190 7.54 22.39 -10.48
CA GLU A 190 7.91 20.99 -10.62
C GLU A 190 7.62 20.24 -9.32
N VAL A 191 7.18 18.99 -9.46
CA VAL A 191 6.96 18.05 -8.36
C VAL A 191 7.74 16.78 -8.66
N ALA A 192 8.43 16.24 -7.65
CA ALA A 192 9.01 14.91 -7.62
C ALA A 192 8.50 14.17 -6.38
N ILE A 193 7.94 12.99 -6.57
CA ILE A 193 7.35 12.20 -5.48
C ILE A 193 7.60 10.69 -5.67
N ALA A 194 7.87 9.99 -4.58
CA ALA A 194 7.82 8.53 -4.55
C ALA A 194 6.38 8.09 -4.33
N LEU A 195 5.91 7.18 -5.17
CA LEU A 195 4.53 6.69 -5.20
C LEU A 195 4.52 5.17 -5.19
N VAL A 196 3.65 4.56 -4.37
CA VAL A 196 3.51 3.11 -4.25
C VAL A 196 2.10 2.70 -4.66
N SER A 197 1.97 1.84 -5.68
CA SER A 197 0.68 1.21 -6.02
C SER A 197 0.66 -0.24 -5.54
N ILE A 198 -0.44 -0.64 -4.89
CA ILE A 198 -0.70 -2.01 -4.42
C ILE A 198 -1.93 -2.53 -5.14
N VAL A 199 -1.69 -3.39 -6.12
CA VAL A 199 -2.72 -3.94 -7.01
C VAL A 199 -3.02 -5.38 -6.59
N THR A 200 -4.30 -5.73 -6.49
CA THR A 200 -4.77 -7.12 -6.30
C THR A 200 -5.45 -7.60 -7.58
N VAL A 201 -5.11 -8.82 -7.98
CA VAL A 201 -5.67 -9.50 -9.14
C VAL A 201 -6.55 -10.65 -8.67
N ARG A 202 -7.70 -10.81 -9.32
CA ARG A 202 -8.59 -11.97 -9.15
C ARG A 202 -8.88 -12.56 -10.54
N GLY A 203 -8.47 -13.81 -10.73
CA GLY A 203 -8.46 -14.41 -12.07
C GLY A 203 -7.44 -13.69 -12.96
N ASN A 204 -7.90 -13.10 -14.07
CA ASN A 204 -7.08 -12.32 -15.00
C ASN A 204 -7.52 -10.84 -15.05
N LYS A 205 -8.06 -10.33 -13.94
CA LYS A 205 -8.59 -8.97 -13.83
C LYS A 205 -8.15 -8.34 -12.51
N LEU A 206 -7.91 -7.04 -12.54
CA LEU A 206 -7.67 -6.24 -11.33
C LEU A 206 -8.97 -6.17 -10.54
N CYS A 207 -8.91 -6.27 -9.22
CA CYS A 207 -10.07 -6.13 -8.34
C CYS A 207 -9.89 -5.07 -7.25
N HIS A 208 -8.66 -4.63 -6.98
CA HIS A 208 -8.40 -3.66 -5.94
C HIS A 208 -7.06 -2.95 -6.18
N GLU A 209 -7.02 -1.64 -6.03
CA GLU A 209 -5.80 -0.84 -6.08
C GLU A 209 -5.81 0.22 -4.98
N ASN A 210 -4.73 0.29 -4.21
CA ASN A 210 -4.45 1.45 -3.37
C ASN A 210 -3.15 2.11 -3.84
N VAL A 211 -3.19 3.42 -3.99
CA VAL A 211 -2.04 4.24 -4.39
C VAL A 211 -1.68 5.19 -3.25
N TYR A 212 -0.42 5.16 -2.84
CA TYR A 212 0.11 5.94 -1.71
C TYR A 212 1.22 6.88 -2.19
N TRP A 213 1.25 8.08 -1.62
CA TRP A 213 2.37 9.02 -1.72
C TRP A 213 2.36 9.96 -0.52
N ASP A 214 3.41 10.74 -0.33
CA ASP A 214 3.45 11.79 0.69
C ASP A 214 2.85 13.10 0.17
N GLN A 215 1.59 13.36 0.56
CA GLN A 215 0.90 14.58 0.15
C GLN A 215 1.46 15.84 0.83
N ALA A 216 2.06 15.75 2.01
CA ALA A 216 2.67 16.90 2.66
C ALA A 216 3.86 17.40 1.82
N SER A 217 4.74 16.49 1.39
CA SER A 217 5.85 16.80 0.47
C SER A 217 5.36 17.43 -0.84
N VAL A 218 4.27 16.93 -1.43
CA VAL A 218 3.67 17.55 -2.63
C VAL A 218 3.21 18.98 -2.36
N LEU A 219 2.52 19.22 -1.25
CA LEU A 219 2.02 20.56 -0.90
C LEU A 219 3.16 21.54 -0.56
N VAL A 220 4.27 21.07 0.03
CA VAL A 220 5.47 21.88 0.26
C VAL A 220 6.10 22.30 -1.07
N GLN A 221 6.31 21.36 -2.00
CA GLN A 221 6.83 21.64 -3.35
C GLN A 221 5.98 22.68 -4.08
N LEU A 222 4.66 22.58 -3.94
CA LEU A 222 3.71 23.53 -4.54
C LEU A 222 3.66 24.88 -3.81
N GLY A 223 4.25 25.00 -2.61
CA GLY A 223 4.21 26.18 -1.75
C GLY A 223 2.85 26.43 -1.11
N LEU A 224 2.05 25.37 -0.95
CA LEU A 224 0.74 25.38 -0.28
C LEU A 224 0.85 24.97 1.19
N LEU A 225 1.95 24.32 1.58
CA LEU A 225 2.31 24.03 2.95
C LEU A 225 3.68 24.64 3.23
N ASP A 226 3.79 25.51 4.23
CA ASP A 226 5.08 25.98 4.73
C ASP A 226 5.40 25.23 6.03
N PRO A 227 6.46 24.38 6.05
CA PRO A 227 6.84 23.62 7.23
C PRO A 227 7.08 24.48 8.48
N LYS A 228 7.41 25.77 8.33
CA LYS A 228 7.66 26.68 9.46
C LYS A 228 6.38 27.11 10.19
N TYR A 229 5.21 26.89 9.61
CA TYR A 229 3.93 27.16 10.27
C TYR A 229 3.57 26.04 11.24
N VAL A 230 4.28 26.03 12.37
CA VAL A 230 3.99 25.14 13.49
C VAL A 230 2.78 25.69 14.27
N PRO A 231 1.78 24.86 14.60
CA PRO A 231 0.63 25.29 15.39
C PRO A 231 1.03 25.91 16.73
N ALA A 232 0.40 27.04 17.07
CA ALA A 232 0.66 27.74 18.32
C ALA A 232 0.42 26.81 19.53
N GLY A 233 1.37 26.80 20.47
CA GLY A 233 1.32 25.95 21.66
C GLY A 233 1.92 24.56 21.50
N PHE A 234 2.47 24.22 20.33
CA PHE A 234 3.17 22.96 20.12
C PHE A 234 4.65 23.07 20.51
N ASN A 235 4.99 22.54 21.69
CA ASN A 235 6.36 22.53 22.21
C ASN A 235 7.07 21.22 21.81
N GLY A 236 8.38 21.30 21.60
CA GLY A 236 9.24 20.15 21.28
C GLY A 236 9.47 19.24 22.49
N VAL A 237 9.90 18.01 22.22
CA VAL A 237 10.19 17.01 23.26
C VAL A 237 11.64 17.13 23.73
N ALA A 238 11.86 17.20 25.05
CA ALA A 238 13.19 17.07 25.63
C ALA A 238 13.60 15.58 25.68
N ARG A 239 14.70 15.20 25.01
CA ARG A 239 15.34 13.90 25.29
C ARG A 239 16.25 14.07 26.50
N THR A 240 15.93 13.37 27.59
CA THR A 240 16.87 13.12 28.68
C THR A 240 17.80 11.99 28.22
N ASN A 241 18.95 12.33 27.65
CA ASN A 241 20.06 11.37 27.66
C ASN A 241 20.34 11.08 29.14
N GLY A 242 20.37 9.81 29.55
CA GLY A 242 20.30 9.32 30.94
C GLY A 242 21.42 9.72 31.90
N ASN A 243 22.05 10.88 31.72
CA ASN A 243 23.02 11.52 32.60
C ASN A 243 22.54 12.91 33.06
N ALA A 244 21.22 13.11 33.24
CA ALA A 244 20.74 14.31 33.91
C ALA A 244 21.01 14.16 35.42
N LYS A 245 21.99 14.93 35.93
CA LYS A 245 22.06 15.22 37.36
C LYS A 245 20.79 15.98 37.74
N GLU A 246 20.10 15.52 38.79
CA GLU A 246 19.02 16.29 39.44
C GLU A 246 19.54 17.70 39.74
N GLY A 247 19.00 18.72 39.05
CA GLY A 247 19.31 20.11 39.37
C GLY A 247 19.19 21.14 38.23
N ASP A 248 19.32 20.76 36.96
CA ASP A 248 19.20 21.71 35.84
C ASP A 248 17.78 21.70 35.23
N ASP A 249 16.82 22.11 36.04
CA ASP A 249 15.43 22.31 35.63
C ASP A 249 15.25 23.69 34.97
N LYS A 250 16.04 23.95 33.92
CA LYS A 250 15.74 25.04 32.99
C LYS A 250 14.70 24.53 31.99
N SER A 251 13.45 24.62 32.43
CA SER A 251 12.23 24.74 31.63
C SER A 251 12.15 23.83 30.40
N ALA A 252 11.62 22.63 30.59
CA ALA A 252 11.08 21.79 29.51
C ALA A 252 10.03 22.53 28.62
N SER A 253 9.60 23.74 29.02
CA SER A 253 8.65 24.60 28.31
C SER A 253 9.26 25.52 27.24
N ASP A 254 10.58 25.51 27.01
CA ASP A 254 11.25 26.56 26.20
C ASP A 254 11.88 26.06 24.89
N ARG A 255 11.55 24.85 24.42
CA ARG A 255 12.00 24.34 23.11
C ARG A 255 10.84 24.40 22.12
N ASN A 256 10.79 25.46 21.34
CA ASN A 256 9.87 25.54 20.21
C ASN A 256 10.24 24.52 19.14
N VAL A 257 9.22 23.96 18.47
CA VAL A 257 9.42 23.25 17.21
C VAL A 257 9.56 24.31 16.12
N ASP A 258 10.73 24.34 15.44
CA ASP A 258 11.03 25.37 14.44
C ASP A 258 10.33 25.10 13.09
N ALA A 259 10.09 23.82 12.78
CA ALA A 259 9.41 23.38 11.56
C ALA A 259 8.79 21.99 11.75
N LEU A 260 7.72 21.72 11.02
CA LEU A 260 7.14 20.39 10.86
C LEU A 260 8.14 19.46 10.15
N PRO A 261 8.20 18.17 10.52
CA PRO A 261 9.19 17.23 9.99
C PRO A 261 8.77 16.69 8.61
N VAL A 262 8.69 17.59 7.63
CA VAL A 262 8.35 17.29 6.24
C VAL A 262 9.53 17.72 5.37
N VAL A 263 9.93 16.86 4.44
CA VAL A 263 10.97 17.16 3.44
C VAL A 263 10.31 17.55 2.11
N ASP A 264 11.08 18.18 1.24
CA ASP A 264 10.59 18.58 -0.09
C ASP A 264 10.79 17.45 -1.12
N ALA A 265 11.10 17.77 -2.37
CA ALA A 265 11.46 16.80 -3.41
C ALA A 265 12.61 15.85 -2.99
N GLU A 266 13.45 16.27 -2.04
CA GLU A 266 14.56 15.52 -1.45
C GLU A 266 14.17 14.11 -1.00
N GLY A 267 12.98 13.95 -0.40
CA GLY A 267 12.47 12.65 0.02
C GLY A 267 12.29 11.68 -1.15
N ALA A 268 11.79 12.17 -2.27
CA ALA A 268 11.61 11.38 -3.49
C ALA A 268 12.96 11.06 -4.16
N TRP A 269 13.88 12.02 -4.19
CA TRP A 269 15.23 11.80 -4.73
C TRP A 269 16.01 10.77 -3.93
N LYS A 270 15.84 10.74 -2.60
CA LYS A 270 16.49 9.73 -1.75
C LYS A 270 16.00 8.30 -2.01
N VAL A 271 14.75 8.13 -2.47
CA VAL A 271 14.23 6.83 -2.94
C VAL A 271 14.81 6.47 -4.31
N PHE A 272 14.95 7.46 -5.20
CA PHE A 272 15.50 7.26 -6.54
C PHE A 272 17.01 6.95 -6.53
N ASP A 273 17.75 7.66 -5.69
CA ASP A 273 19.19 7.58 -5.51
C ASP A 273 19.51 7.76 -4.02
N GLU A 274 19.96 6.66 -3.41
CA GLU A 274 20.28 6.61 -1.98
C GLU A 274 21.46 7.52 -1.57
N GLU A 275 22.26 8.03 -2.51
CA GLU A 275 23.37 8.95 -2.24
C GLU A 275 22.97 10.43 -2.43
N SER A 276 21.78 10.70 -2.99
CA SER A 276 21.37 12.07 -3.40
C SER A 276 21.23 13.08 -2.25
N GLN A 277 20.88 12.63 -1.04
CA GLN A 277 20.64 13.46 0.14
C GLN A 277 21.26 12.85 1.39
N GLN A 278 21.66 13.64 2.39
CA GLN A 278 22.13 13.08 3.66
C GLN A 278 20.95 12.54 4.49
N SER A 279 21.15 11.39 5.14
CA SER A 279 20.15 10.87 6.08
C SER A 279 20.19 11.65 7.40
N ASN A 280 19.04 11.71 8.09
CA ASN A 280 18.89 12.23 9.45
C ASN A 280 19.06 13.75 9.62
N GLU A 281 18.97 14.56 8.56
CA GLU A 281 19.11 16.03 8.68
C GLU A 281 18.05 16.68 9.58
N LEU A 282 16.84 16.10 9.67
CA LEU A 282 15.79 16.57 10.57
C LEU A 282 16.01 16.17 12.05
N ILE A 283 17.00 15.30 12.34
CA ILE A 283 17.36 14.89 13.70
C ILE A 283 18.52 15.78 14.17
N LYS A 284 18.19 16.87 14.88
CA LYS A 284 19.15 17.91 15.32
C LYS A 284 20.39 17.36 16.03
N ASP A 285 20.23 16.32 16.85
CA ASP A 285 21.31 15.75 17.68
C ASP A 285 22.03 14.55 17.02
N TRP A 286 21.84 14.32 15.71
CA TRP A 286 22.45 13.20 15.01
C TRP A 286 23.96 13.38 14.75
N ARG A 287 24.45 14.62 14.71
CA ARG A 287 25.86 14.96 14.42
C ARG A 287 26.73 15.01 15.67
#